data_AF-A0A8S3JDI2-F1
#
_entry.id   AF-A0A8S3JDI2-F1
#
_cell.length_a   1.000
_cell.length_b   1.000
_cell.length_c   1.000
_cell.angle_alpha   90.00
_cell.angle_beta   90.00
_cell.angle_gamma   90.00
#
_symmetry.space_group_name_H-M   'P 1'
#
loop_
_entity.id
_entity.type
_entity.pdbx_description
1 polymer ?
#
loop_
_entity_poly.entity_id
_entity_poly.type
_entity_poly.pdbx_seq_one_letter_code
_entity_poly.pdbx_strand_id
1 'polypeptide(L)'
;MKTINKPDVITYLIGNLNDNIVQTKKDPDLMLTYRDGTGAKDNSLLKLNPNAFLIQLYSDGIGIISPIGPKKDEHKLTLYYFVLQDLPDVVRSMLQSIGLVGICCTKYLSLETNRIKYFEPIINDLNHLQTTGLSVQSFNGQLHFVLSLLAGDNLAAHEIGGFQRNFNSGQFCRLCHISYEFRLTPLTDISFLPRR
;
A
#
# COMPACT_ATOMS: atom_id res chain seq x y z
N MET A 1 -35.47 -5.76 -30.04
CA MET A 1 -34.03 -5.52 -29.77
C MET A 1 -33.79 -5.89 -28.32
N LYS A 2 -33.13 -7.02 -28.02
CA LYS A 2 -32.83 -7.39 -26.62
C LYS A 2 -31.79 -6.40 -26.11
N THR A 3 -32.16 -5.53 -25.18
CA THR A 3 -31.23 -4.76 -24.38
C THR A 3 -30.36 -5.77 -23.62
N ILE A 4 -29.11 -5.93 -24.06
CA ILE A 4 -28.10 -6.66 -23.28
C ILE A 4 -27.89 -5.79 -22.05
N ASN A 5 -28.51 -6.18 -20.93
CA ASN A 5 -28.29 -5.53 -19.64
C ASN A 5 -26.82 -5.76 -19.30
N LYS A 6 -25.96 -4.78 -19.61
CA LYS A 6 -24.58 -4.83 -19.16
C LYS A 6 -24.64 -4.85 -17.62
N PRO A 7 -23.96 -5.81 -16.97
CA PRO A 7 -23.86 -5.79 -15.52
C PRO A 7 -23.30 -4.44 -15.08
N ASP A 8 -23.83 -3.90 -13.98
CA ASP A 8 -23.32 -2.67 -13.43
C ASP A 8 -21.84 -2.84 -13.03
N VAL A 9 -21.12 -1.73 -12.96
CA VAL A 9 -19.67 -1.75 -12.70
C VAL A 9 -19.35 -2.46 -11.38
N ILE A 10 -20.19 -2.31 -10.35
CA ILE A 10 -19.95 -2.94 -9.05
C ILE A 10 -20.07 -4.46 -9.16
N THR A 11 -21.06 -4.98 -9.88
CA THR A 11 -21.17 -6.42 -10.15
C THR A 11 -19.91 -6.96 -10.82
N TYR A 12 -19.34 -6.24 -11.78
CA TYR A 12 -18.09 -6.65 -12.44
C TYR A 12 -16.88 -6.62 -11.49
N LEU A 13 -16.76 -5.59 -10.66
CA LEU A 13 -15.70 -5.48 -9.65
C LEU A 13 -15.78 -6.59 -8.60
N ILE A 14 -16.98 -6.93 -8.13
CA ILE A 14 -17.21 -8.04 -7.20
C ILE A 14 -16.87 -9.38 -7.86
N GLY A 15 -17.20 -9.55 -9.14
CA GLY A 15 -16.79 -10.72 -9.92
C GLY A 15 -15.27 -10.89 -9.94
N ASN A 16 -14.53 -9.84 -10.28
CA ASN A 16 -13.06 -9.86 -10.32
C ASN A 16 -12.45 -10.09 -8.93
N LEU A 17 -13.02 -9.50 -7.88
CA LEU A 17 -12.64 -9.76 -6.49
C LEU A 17 -12.79 -11.26 -6.14
N ASN A 18 -13.94 -11.85 -6.46
CA ASN A 18 -14.18 -13.27 -6.19
C ASN A 18 -13.20 -14.16 -6.96
N ASP A 19 -12.90 -13.81 -8.22
CA ASP A 19 -11.90 -14.51 -9.01
C ASP A 19 -10.53 -14.45 -8.34
N ASN A 20 -10.09 -13.27 -7.87
CA ASN A 20 -8.84 -13.09 -7.14
C ASN A 20 -8.79 -13.86 -5.81
N ILE A 21 -9.91 -13.97 -5.08
CA ILE A 21 -10.00 -14.75 -3.84
C ILE A 21 -9.82 -16.25 -4.10
N VAL A 22 -10.30 -16.75 -5.23
CA VAL A 22 -10.27 -18.18 -5.57
C VAL A 22 -9.01 -18.55 -6.37
N GLN A 23 -8.36 -17.56 -7.02
CA GLN A 23 -7.19 -17.75 -7.88
C GLN A 23 -6.03 -18.48 -7.18
N THR A 24 -5.91 -18.30 -5.86
CA THR A 24 -4.96 -18.98 -4.96
C THR A 24 -4.97 -20.52 -5.07
N LYS A 25 -6.00 -21.12 -5.67
CA LYS A 25 -6.17 -22.58 -5.81
C LYS A 25 -5.77 -23.14 -7.18
N LYS A 26 -5.39 -22.30 -8.15
CA LYS A 26 -5.12 -22.76 -9.53
C LYS A 26 -3.72 -23.36 -9.70
N ASP A 27 -2.72 -22.77 -9.05
CA ASP A 27 -1.33 -23.23 -9.09
C ASP A 27 -0.64 -22.89 -7.76
N PRO A 28 -0.23 -23.89 -6.94
CA PRO A 28 0.39 -23.64 -5.65
C PRO A 28 1.80 -23.05 -5.76
N ASP A 29 2.44 -23.11 -6.93
CA ASP A 29 3.80 -22.61 -7.14
C ASP A 29 3.83 -21.13 -7.57
N LEU A 30 2.66 -20.53 -7.84
CA LEU A 30 2.54 -19.14 -8.28
C LEU A 30 1.82 -18.27 -7.24
N MET A 31 2.37 -17.09 -6.99
CA MET A 31 1.66 -15.99 -6.31
C MET A 31 1.21 -14.99 -7.37
N LEU A 32 -0.09 -14.82 -7.52
CA LEU A 32 -0.72 -14.00 -8.55
C LEU A 32 -1.23 -12.68 -7.98
N THR A 33 -1.67 -12.69 -6.73
CA THR A 33 -2.17 -11.51 -6.02
C THR A 33 -1.57 -11.43 -4.61
N TYR A 34 -1.71 -10.27 -3.96
CA TYR A 34 -1.35 -10.13 -2.55
C TYR A 34 -2.07 -11.15 -1.65
N ARG A 35 -3.28 -11.60 -2.04
CA ARG A 35 -4.08 -12.58 -1.29
C ARG A 35 -3.41 -13.94 -1.15
N ASP A 36 -2.50 -14.26 -2.07
CA ASP A 36 -1.77 -15.53 -2.06
C ASP A 36 -0.63 -15.53 -1.03
N GLY A 37 -0.16 -14.34 -0.64
CA GLY A 37 0.90 -14.15 0.33
C GLY A 37 0.48 -14.44 1.77
N THR A 38 1.44 -14.83 2.60
CA THR A 38 1.23 -15.07 4.04
C THR A 38 0.70 -13.83 4.76
N GLY A 39 1.16 -12.64 4.36
CA GLY A 39 0.68 -11.37 4.91
C GLY A 39 -0.84 -11.18 4.78
N ALA A 40 -1.46 -11.63 3.68
CA ALA A 40 -2.92 -11.61 3.55
C ALA A 40 -3.58 -12.77 4.30
N LYS A 41 -3.02 -13.98 4.18
CA LYS A 41 -3.54 -15.20 4.82
C LYS A 41 -3.55 -15.11 6.35
N ASP A 42 -2.62 -14.38 6.94
CA ASP A 42 -2.51 -14.20 8.39
C ASP A 42 -3.23 -12.96 8.93
N ASN A 43 -3.64 -12.04 8.04
CA ASN A 43 -4.33 -10.81 8.42
C ASN A 43 -5.72 -11.10 9.02
N SER A 44 -5.92 -10.71 10.28
CA SER A 44 -7.17 -10.95 11.01
C SER A 44 -8.39 -10.27 10.37
N LEU A 45 -8.19 -9.13 9.71
CA LEU A 45 -9.24 -8.36 9.06
C LEU A 45 -9.72 -9.04 7.77
N LEU A 46 -8.79 -9.57 6.98
CA LEU A 46 -9.13 -10.36 5.79
C LEU A 46 -9.71 -11.72 6.14
N LYS A 47 -9.35 -12.31 7.29
CA LYS A 47 -10.04 -13.50 7.82
C LYS A 47 -11.48 -13.19 8.22
N LEU A 48 -11.71 -12.05 8.87
CA LEU A 48 -13.05 -11.61 9.28
C LEU A 48 -13.92 -11.22 8.08
N ASN A 49 -13.34 -10.52 7.11
CA ASN A 49 -14.01 -10.07 5.90
C ASN A 49 -13.19 -10.41 4.65
N PRO A 50 -13.31 -11.65 4.13
CA PRO A 50 -12.54 -12.09 2.97
C PRO A 50 -12.91 -11.32 1.69
N ASN A 51 -14.13 -10.77 1.65
CA ASN A 51 -14.67 -10.02 0.52
C ASN A 51 -14.34 -8.52 0.59
N ALA A 52 -13.46 -8.10 1.51
CA ALA A 52 -12.98 -6.72 1.52
C ALA A 52 -12.01 -6.48 0.35
N PHE A 53 -12.17 -5.36 -0.35
CA PHE A 53 -11.24 -4.92 -1.39
C PHE A 53 -9.90 -4.51 -0.79
N LEU A 54 -8.81 -4.80 -1.48
CA LEU A 54 -7.47 -4.42 -1.04
C LEU A 54 -7.10 -3.03 -1.53
N ILE A 55 -6.76 -2.13 -0.60
CA ILE A 55 -6.15 -0.84 -0.87
C ILE A 55 -4.64 -1.00 -0.78
N GLN A 56 -3.92 -0.61 -1.82
CA GLN A 56 -2.49 -0.38 -1.78
C GLN A 56 -2.25 1.11 -1.73
N LEU A 57 -1.52 1.57 -0.72
CA LEU A 57 -0.95 2.90 -0.70
C LEU A 57 0.46 2.86 -1.28
N TYR A 58 0.86 3.93 -1.94
CA TYR A 58 2.27 4.12 -2.26
C TYR A 58 2.65 5.60 -2.17
N SER A 59 3.91 5.87 -1.82
CA SER A 59 4.45 7.22 -1.79
C SER A 59 5.48 7.45 -2.90
N ASP A 60 5.52 8.67 -3.39
CA ASP A 60 6.51 9.15 -4.36
C ASP A 60 6.96 10.56 -3.99
N GLY A 61 8.17 10.94 -4.41
CA GLY A 61 8.78 12.22 -4.14
C GLY A 61 9.12 12.97 -5.42
N ILE A 62 8.50 14.13 -5.64
CA ILE A 62 8.81 14.97 -6.79
C ILE A 62 9.57 16.23 -6.36
N GLY A 63 10.65 16.56 -7.07
CA GLY A 63 11.30 17.86 -6.99
C GLY A 63 10.59 18.85 -7.91
N ILE A 64 10.11 19.98 -7.39
CA ILE A 64 9.44 21.00 -8.23
C ILE A 64 10.48 21.81 -9.04
N ILE A 65 11.70 21.94 -8.51
CA ILE A 65 12.77 22.71 -9.14
C ILE A 65 13.72 21.80 -9.92
N SER A 66 14.76 22.39 -10.52
CA SER A 66 15.78 21.68 -11.28
C SER A 66 16.21 20.39 -10.56
N PRO A 67 16.07 19.21 -11.20
CA PRO A 67 16.41 17.92 -10.60
C PRO A 67 17.92 17.78 -10.33
N ILE A 68 18.72 18.68 -10.92
CA ILE A 68 20.17 18.72 -10.83
C ILE A 68 20.57 20.02 -10.13
N GLY A 69 21.39 19.90 -9.08
CA GLY A 69 21.97 21.03 -8.36
C GLY A 69 21.87 20.91 -6.83
N PRO A 70 22.54 21.81 -6.09
CA PRO A 70 22.63 21.76 -4.63
C PRO A 70 21.29 22.00 -3.92
N LYS A 71 20.30 22.56 -4.62
CA LYS A 71 18.98 22.92 -4.06
C LYS A 71 17.85 21.97 -4.48
N LYS A 72 18.15 20.88 -5.20
CA LYS A 72 17.14 19.97 -5.79
C LYS A 72 16.06 19.48 -4.81
N ASP A 73 16.38 19.39 -3.51
CA ASP A 73 15.46 18.93 -2.47
C ASP A 73 14.79 20.06 -1.66
N GLU A 74 15.12 21.34 -1.91
CA GLU A 74 14.59 22.50 -1.17
C GLU A 74 13.08 22.66 -1.32
N HIS A 75 12.56 22.29 -2.50
CA HIS A 75 11.15 22.32 -2.86
C HIS A 75 10.66 20.92 -3.29
N LYS A 76 11.01 19.90 -2.50
CA LYS A 76 10.51 18.54 -2.71
C LYS A 76 9.12 18.37 -2.11
N LEU A 77 8.23 17.75 -2.87
CA LEU A 77 6.93 17.29 -2.42
C LEU A 77 6.93 15.78 -2.25
N THR A 78 6.26 15.32 -1.21
CA THR A 78 5.91 13.91 -1.03
C THR A 78 4.43 13.76 -1.34
N LEU A 79 4.11 12.81 -2.20
CA LEU A 79 2.76 12.49 -2.63
C LEU A 79 2.42 11.08 -2.17
N TYR A 80 1.18 10.90 -1.72
CA TYR A 80 0.63 9.59 -1.40
C TYR A 80 -0.52 9.31 -2.35
N TYR A 81 -0.51 8.09 -2.89
CA TYR A 81 -1.51 7.61 -3.81
C TYR A 81 -2.10 6.30 -3.30
N PHE A 82 -3.25 5.92 -3.85
CA PHE A 82 -3.85 4.63 -3.64
C PHE A 82 -4.23 3.97 -4.97
N VAL A 83 -4.21 2.64 -4.96
CA VAL A 83 -4.74 1.78 -6.02
C VAL A 83 -5.53 0.67 -5.36
N LEU A 84 -6.66 0.28 -5.96
CA LEU A 84 -7.39 -0.92 -5.57
C LEU A 84 -6.76 -2.14 -6.25
N GLN A 85 -6.27 -3.10 -5.47
CA GLN A 85 -5.57 -4.26 -6.04
C GLN A 85 -6.51 -5.24 -6.74
N ASP A 86 -7.78 -5.32 -6.31
CA ASP A 86 -8.75 -6.25 -6.87
C ASP A 86 -9.48 -5.71 -8.11
N LEU A 87 -8.96 -4.65 -8.72
CA LEU A 87 -9.38 -4.24 -10.06
C LEU A 87 -8.82 -5.22 -11.10
N PRO A 88 -9.52 -5.43 -12.23
CA PRO A 88 -8.96 -6.18 -13.36
C PRO A 88 -7.61 -5.58 -13.78
N ASP A 89 -6.63 -6.43 -14.09
CA ASP A 89 -5.23 -6.00 -14.30
C ASP A 89 -5.07 -4.88 -15.32
N VAL A 90 -5.80 -4.96 -16.43
CA VAL A 90 -5.80 -3.93 -17.48
C VAL A 90 -6.24 -2.58 -16.92
N VAL A 91 -7.29 -2.56 -16.09
CA VAL A 91 -7.80 -1.34 -15.45
C VAL A 91 -6.84 -0.85 -14.38
N ARG A 92 -6.38 -1.75 -13.50
CA ARG A 92 -5.43 -1.45 -12.42
C ARG A 92 -4.15 -0.80 -12.91
N SER A 93 -3.67 -1.18 -14.10
CA SER A 93 -2.47 -0.62 -14.74
C SER A 93 -2.67 0.79 -15.33
N MET A 94 -3.92 1.27 -15.44
CA MET A 94 -4.20 2.60 -16.00
C MET A 94 -3.90 3.69 -14.98
N LEU A 95 -3.33 4.80 -15.46
CA LEU A 95 -3.12 6.00 -14.65
C LEU A 95 -4.41 6.51 -13.98
N GLN A 96 -5.56 6.29 -14.62
CA GLN A 96 -6.88 6.69 -14.11
C GLN A 96 -7.31 5.90 -12.86
N SER A 97 -6.71 4.74 -12.62
CA SER A 97 -6.96 3.91 -11.42
C SER A 97 -6.04 4.25 -10.25
N ILE A 98 -5.14 5.22 -10.44
CA ILE A 98 -4.27 5.76 -9.39
C ILE A 98 -4.95 6.99 -8.81
N GLY A 99 -5.45 6.87 -7.58
CA GLY A 99 -6.04 7.98 -6.84
C GLY A 99 -5.01 8.72 -6.00
N LEU A 100 -5.00 10.04 -6.05
CA LEU A 100 -4.19 10.86 -5.14
C LEU A 100 -4.86 10.92 -3.77
N VAL A 101 -4.13 10.56 -2.71
CA VAL A 101 -4.58 10.67 -1.31
C VAL A 101 -4.21 12.02 -0.72
N GLY A 102 -2.98 12.48 -0.96
CA GLY A 102 -2.52 13.73 -0.40
C GLY A 102 -1.14 14.15 -0.86
N ILE A 103 -0.85 15.44 -0.66
CA ILE A 103 0.41 16.09 -1.02
C ILE A 103 0.92 16.86 0.20
N CYS A 104 2.22 16.78 0.47
CA CYS A 104 2.88 17.57 1.50
C CYS A 104 4.27 17.99 1.04
N CYS A 105 4.75 19.17 1.48
CA CYS A 105 6.18 19.49 1.33
C CYS A 105 7.00 18.52 2.20
N THR A 106 7.94 17.82 1.59
CA THR A 106 8.74 16.77 2.27
C THR A 106 9.42 17.29 3.53
N LYS A 107 9.87 18.56 3.53
CA LYS A 107 10.48 19.20 4.71
C LYS A 107 9.59 19.17 5.95
N TYR A 108 8.26 19.26 5.81
CA TYR A 108 7.34 19.23 6.95
C TYR A 108 7.18 17.83 7.53
N LEU A 109 7.27 16.79 6.70
CA LEU A 109 7.21 15.39 7.13
C LEU A 109 8.47 14.95 7.90
N SER A 110 9.54 15.76 7.89
CA SER A 110 10.73 15.48 8.69
C SER A 110 10.45 15.46 10.21
N LEU A 111 9.44 16.22 10.66
CA LEU A 111 9.00 16.27 12.05
C LEU A 111 7.90 15.24 12.31
N GLU A 112 8.08 14.45 13.36
CA GLU A 112 7.14 13.39 13.74
C GLU A 112 5.72 13.92 14.02
N THR A 113 5.62 15.04 14.73
CA THR A 113 4.34 15.69 15.05
C THR A 113 3.55 16.08 13.80
N ASN A 114 4.23 16.48 12.73
CA ASN A 114 3.59 16.79 11.45
C ASN A 114 3.19 15.52 10.70
N ARG A 115 4.00 14.46 10.76
CA ARG A 115 3.62 13.16 10.17
C ARG A 115 2.36 12.61 10.81
N ILE A 116 2.27 12.64 12.15
CA ILE A 116 1.09 12.19 12.89
C ILE A 116 -0.15 12.95 12.40
N LYS A 117 -0.10 14.29 12.39
CA LYS A 117 -1.21 15.12 11.91
C LYS A 117 -1.58 14.87 10.44
N TYR A 118 -0.59 14.61 9.59
CA TYR A 118 -0.82 14.33 8.18
C TYR A 118 -1.51 12.97 7.96
N PHE A 119 -1.07 11.94 8.68
CA PHE A 119 -1.60 10.58 8.52
C PHE A 119 -2.87 10.30 9.32
N GLU A 120 -3.16 11.06 10.37
CA GLU A 120 -4.37 10.93 11.19
C GLU A 120 -5.67 10.85 10.35
N PRO A 121 -5.98 11.79 9.43
CA PRO A 121 -7.18 11.67 8.60
C PRO A 121 -7.15 10.44 7.69
N ILE A 122 -5.99 10.09 7.12
CA ILE A 122 -5.84 8.92 6.24
C ILE A 122 -6.12 7.62 7.02
N ILE A 123 -5.59 7.50 8.24
CA ILE A 123 -5.81 6.36 9.12
C ILE A 123 -7.28 6.26 9.53
N ASN A 124 -7.91 7.39 9.86
CA ASN A 124 -9.33 7.43 10.19
C ASN A 124 -10.21 6.96 9.03
N ASP A 125 -9.92 7.41 7.82
CA ASP A 125 -10.64 6.98 6.62
C ASP A 125 -10.44 5.48 6.35
N LEU A 126 -9.21 4.97 6.46
CA LEU A 126 -8.94 3.53 6.31
C LEU A 126 -9.69 2.70 7.35
N ASN A 127 -9.71 3.15 8.62
CA ASN A 127 -10.45 2.49 9.68
C ASN A 127 -11.96 2.49 9.40
N HIS A 128 -12.52 3.60 8.92
CA HIS A 128 -13.92 3.69 8.51
C HIS A 128 -14.23 2.74 7.35
N LEU A 129 -13.41 2.74 6.30
CA LEU A 129 -13.56 1.84 5.15
C LEU A 129 -13.48 0.36 5.53
N GLN A 130 -12.69 0.04 6.55
CA GLN A 130 -12.56 -1.32 7.06
C GLN A 130 -13.74 -1.74 7.93
N THR A 131 -14.18 -0.89 8.84
CA THR A 131 -15.17 -1.24 9.88
C THR A 131 -16.61 -0.97 9.45
N THR A 132 -16.88 0.19 8.87
CA THR A 132 -18.21 0.61 8.43
C THR A 132 -18.43 0.31 6.95
N GLY A 133 -17.40 0.50 6.12
CA GLY A 133 -17.48 0.31 4.68
C GLY A 133 -18.13 1.49 3.94
N LEU A 134 -18.43 1.27 2.66
CA LEU A 134 -19.09 2.23 1.76
C LEU A 134 -20.42 1.67 1.24
N SER A 135 -21.47 2.48 1.35
CA SER A 135 -22.76 2.19 0.74
C SER A 135 -22.77 2.69 -0.69
N VAL A 136 -23.09 1.79 -1.63
CA VAL A 136 -23.17 2.11 -3.06
C VAL A 136 -24.57 1.79 -3.56
N GLN A 137 -25.21 2.72 -4.28
CA GLN A 137 -26.62 2.60 -4.68
C GLN A 137 -26.94 1.33 -5.48
N SER A 138 -25.99 0.83 -6.27
CA SER A 138 -26.14 -0.38 -7.08
C SER A 138 -25.79 -1.68 -6.34
N PHE A 139 -25.44 -1.61 -5.05
CA PHE A 139 -25.07 -2.77 -4.25
C PHE A 139 -25.85 -2.80 -2.94
N ASN A 140 -26.58 -3.89 -2.70
CA ASN A 140 -27.29 -4.08 -1.44
C ASN A 140 -26.32 -4.57 -0.36
N GLY A 141 -25.68 -3.64 0.33
CA GLY A 141 -24.74 -3.93 1.41
C GLY A 141 -23.68 -2.84 1.57
N GLN A 142 -22.65 -3.14 2.36
CA GLN A 142 -21.47 -2.29 2.52
C GLN A 142 -20.28 -2.92 1.82
N LEU A 143 -19.56 -2.14 1.01
CA LEU A 143 -18.27 -2.52 0.49
C LEU A 143 -17.20 -2.19 1.52
N HIS A 144 -16.44 -3.19 1.95
CA HIS A 144 -15.36 -3.01 2.90
C HIS A 144 -14.01 -3.00 2.20
N PHE A 145 -13.03 -2.35 2.82
CA PHE A 145 -11.69 -2.26 2.29
C PHE A 145 -10.65 -2.49 3.38
N VAL A 146 -9.53 -3.09 3.01
CA VAL A 146 -8.41 -3.35 3.92
C VAL A 146 -7.13 -2.81 3.29
N LEU A 147 -6.35 -2.07 4.08
CA LEU A 147 -5.00 -1.69 3.69
C LEU A 147 -4.14 -2.96 3.59
N SER A 148 -3.67 -3.24 2.39
CA SER A 148 -2.88 -4.42 2.07
C SER A 148 -1.37 -4.15 2.11
N LEU A 149 -0.96 -3.01 1.57
CA LEU A 149 0.44 -2.65 1.41
C LEU A 149 0.59 -1.13 1.44
N LEU A 150 1.68 -0.67 2.05
CA LEU A 150 2.21 0.67 1.87
C LEU A 150 3.59 0.56 1.21
N ALA A 151 3.69 1.00 -0.04
CA ALA A 151 4.92 0.96 -0.81
C ALA A 151 5.61 2.33 -0.83
N GLY A 152 6.93 2.31 -0.90
CA GLY A 152 7.75 3.51 -1.03
C GLY A 152 9.20 3.11 -1.26
N ASP A 153 10.02 4.07 -1.69
CA ASP A 153 11.46 3.88 -1.72
C ASP A 153 12.01 3.60 -0.30
N ASN A 154 13.29 3.22 -0.20
CA ASN A 154 13.88 2.87 1.10
C ASN A 154 13.79 4.01 2.12
N LEU A 155 13.94 5.26 1.69
CA LEU A 155 13.90 6.41 2.58
C LEU A 155 12.47 6.69 3.07
N ALA A 156 11.50 6.68 2.17
CA ALA A 156 10.09 6.86 2.48
C ALA A 156 9.56 5.74 3.38
N ALA A 157 9.88 4.48 3.07
CA ALA A 157 9.46 3.34 3.91
C ALA A 157 10.03 3.45 5.34
N HIS A 158 11.28 3.91 5.48
CA HIS A 158 11.87 4.17 6.78
C HIS A 158 11.20 5.33 7.51
N GLU A 159 10.94 6.44 6.82
CA GLU A 159 10.28 7.61 7.38
C GLU A 159 8.87 7.30 7.88
N ILE A 160 8.09 6.54 7.10
CA ILE A 160 6.73 6.18 7.47
C ILE A 160 6.74 5.17 8.63
N GLY A 161 7.65 4.18 8.59
CA GLY A 161 7.78 3.18 9.65
C GLY A 161 8.44 3.70 10.94
N GLY A 162 8.82 4.98 11.01
CA GLY A 162 9.50 5.55 12.18
C GLY A 162 10.92 5.01 12.39
N PHE A 163 11.53 4.42 11.37
CA PHE A 163 12.88 3.90 11.42
C PHE A 163 13.93 5.01 11.19
N GLN A 164 15.18 4.75 11.54
CA GLN A 164 16.26 5.70 11.22
C GLN A 164 16.41 5.89 9.71
N ARG A 165 16.75 7.10 9.30
CA ARG A 165 16.96 7.49 7.89
C ARG A 165 18.44 7.48 7.48
N ASN A 166 19.33 7.15 8.41
CA ASN A 166 20.74 6.96 8.14
C ASN A 166 20.99 5.48 7.79
N PHE A 167 21.47 5.24 6.57
CA PHE A 167 21.78 3.90 6.08
C PHE A 167 23.25 3.51 6.26
N ASN A 168 24.06 4.40 6.83
CA ASN A 168 25.50 4.24 7.02
C ASN A 168 25.91 3.97 8.48
N SER A 169 24.95 3.69 9.36
CA SER A 169 25.23 3.39 10.76
C SER A 169 24.08 2.63 11.42
N GLY A 170 24.35 2.07 12.60
CA GLY A 170 23.34 1.45 13.45
C GLY A 170 22.55 0.33 12.75
N GLN A 171 21.27 0.26 13.08
CA GLN A 171 20.34 -0.76 12.65
C GLN A 171 19.55 -0.29 11.42
N PHE A 172 20.15 -0.40 10.23
CA PHE A 172 19.68 0.30 9.02
C PHE A 172 18.62 -0.47 8.21
N CYS A 173 18.39 -1.75 8.49
CA CYS A 173 17.40 -2.55 7.78
C CYS A 173 16.03 -2.47 8.46
N ARG A 174 14.96 -2.19 7.71
CA ARG A 174 13.56 -2.24 8.22
C ARG A 174 13.02 -3.65 8.45
N LEU A 175 13.66 -4.68 7.90
CA LEU A 175 13.17 -6.07 7.96
C LEU A 175 13.81 -6.87 9.09
N CYS A 176 15.06 -6.58 9.45
CA CYS A 176 15.81 -7.32 10.46
C CYS A 176 16.65 -6.41 11.36
N HIS A 177 17.20 -6.96 12.43
CA HIS A 177 17.99 -6.25 13.44
C HIS A 177 19.49 -6.14 13.13
N ILE A 178 19.93 -6.39 11.89
CA ILE A 178 21.34 -6.32 11.52
C ILE A 178 21.93 -4.92 11.75
N SER A 179 23.13 -4.87 12.31
CA SER A 179 23.92 -3.66 12.45
C SER A 179 24.73 -3.38 11.18
N TYR A 180 24.98 -2.11 10.88
CA TYR A 180 25.74 -1.66 9.71
C TYR A 180 27.15 -2.26 9.60
N GLU A 181 27.77 -2.60 10.74
CA GLU A 181 29.04 -3.33 10.80
C GLU A 181 28.98 -4.66 10.04
N PHE A 182 27.84 -5.36 10.10
CA PHE A 182 27.61 -6.66 9.46
C PHE A 182 26.87 -6.54 8.12
N ARG A 183 26.77 -5.35 7.52
CA ARG A 183 25.99 -5.14 6.28
C ARG A 183 26.42 -5.98 5.08
N LEU A 184 27.67 -6.48 5.10
CA LEU A 184 28.23 -7.32 4.03
C LEU A 184 28.05 -8.82 4.32
N THR A 185 27.48 -9.18 5.47
CA THR A 185 27.17 -10.58 5.79
C THR A 185 26.15 -11.10 4.79
N PRO A 186 26.41 -12.22 4.10
CA PRO A 186 25.45 -12.83 3.19
C PRO A 186 24.12 -13.13 3.90
N LEU A 187 23.00 -12.98 3.20
CA LEU A 187 21.67 -13.27 3.75
C LEU A 187 21.53 -14.73 4.22
N THR A 188 22.30 -15.64 3.65
CA THR A 188 22.36 -17.06 4.06
C THR A 188 22.95 -17.27 5.44
N ASP A 189 23.79 -16.34 5.89
CA ASP A 189 24.61 -16.49 7.10
C ASP A 189 24.05 -15.64 8.26
N ILE A 190 22.97 -14.89 7.99
CA ILE A 190 22.25 -14.12 8.99
C ILE A 190 21.13 -14.99 9.54
N SER A 191 21.11 -15.20 10.86
CA SER A 191 19.89 -15.64 11.51
C SER A 191 18.84 -14.54 11.35
N PHE A 192 17.92 -14.73 10.41
CA PHE A 192 16.88 -13.74 10.14
C PHE A 192 15.94 -13.67 11.34
N LEU A 193 16.22 -12.70 12.22
CA LEU A 193 15.32 -12.29 13.28
C LEU A 193 14.51 -11.10 12.74
N PRO A 194 13.26 -11.33 12.31
CA PRO A 194 12.41 -10.27 11.80
C PRO A 194 12.17 -9.23 12.89
N ARG A 195 12.13 -7.95 12.49
CA ARG A 195 11.55 -6.90 13.33
C ARG A 195 10.03 -7.13 13.33
N ARG A 196 9.50 -7.82 14.34
CA ARG A 196 8.06 -7.90 14.58
C ARG A 196 7.57 -6.64 15.29
#